data_AF-A0A8J2KGX2-F1
#
_entry.id   AF-A0A8J2KGX2-F1
#
_cell.length_a   1.000
_cell.length_b   1.000
_cell.length_c   1.000
_cell.angle_alpha   90.00
_cell.angle_beta   90.00
_cell.angle_gamma   90.00
#
_symmetry.space_group_name_H-M   'P 1'
#
loop_
_entity.id
_entity.type
_entity.pdbx_description
1 polymer ?
#
loop_
_entity_poly.entity_id
_entity_poly.type
_entity_poly.pdbx_seq_one_letter_code
_entity_poly.pdbx_strand_id
1 'polypeptide(L)'
;MLLANILALAIITTVYIGNEAFALPAVNSEALENSSSDLELREKLYKKMYSYFIHTKTYQNFTFEEAKHHIDEVEDWKAPKELQEKFPYYLSGYDHENRPVWFIEMGKYNVREQIERGPEYAHNLTEYMFQGIHRAMKSMIARDTPEKEVRNVVLIADCEGLDIIQTAHVPTVQYLLTSLRKFSDFISQILSHGIFFNMNYVATTKVYRNNTLQDTIHHVKEDDDWTPTKELQAKFPYYLSGYDYDDQPVWVMEVGKYNYREQIEKGPEGAHNLTLYLYQAIHRVIGSMLTKDTPENEIRGIFLIGDCEGLDLFQIAHLPTLSFVLNLMRTYSDFVGILLGRAVFINMNFATTALFNSFRPILGGVFSRMELYGTNKAKWKGALHKFLPEDAIPKWYGGREDYKPLAVYG
;
A
#
# COMPACT_ATOMS: atom_id res chain seq x y z
N MET A 1 4.51 -10.09 0.50
CA MET A 1 4.01 -9.32 -0.65
C MET A 1 3.44 -7.97 -0.23
N LEU A 2 2.31 -7.89 0.47
CA LEU A 2 1.77 -6.61 0.98
C LEU A 2 2.83 -5.83 1.74
N LEU A 3 3.61 -6.48 2.61
CA LEU A 3 4.59 -5.77 3.41
C LEU A 3 5.86 -5.38 2.67
N ALA A 4 6.37 -6.22 1.76
CA ALA A 4 7.48 -5.85 0.88
C ALA A 4 7.06 -4.69 -0.04
N ASN A 5 5.81 -4.69 -0.49
CA ASN A 5 5.22 -3.60 -1.25
C ASN A 5 4.95 -2.38 -0.37
N ILE A 6 4.45 -2.50 0.87
CA ILE A 6 4.26 -1.36 1.80
C ILE A 6 5.63 -0.81 2.22
N LEU A 7 6.66 -1.64 2.37
CA LEU A 7 8.03 -1.23 2.69
C LEU A 7 8.65 -0.53 1.47
N ALA A 8 8.56 -1.12 0.27
CA ALA A 8 8.97 -0.49 -0.97
C ALA A 8 8.15 0.78 -1.29
N LEU A 9 6.85 0.82 -1.01
CA LEU A 9 5.99 1.98 -1.23
C LEU A 9 6.19 3.04 -0.16
N ALA A 10 6.40 2.69 1.10
CA ALA A 10 6.77 3.66 2.12
C ALA A 10 8.12 4.28 1.76
N ILE A 11 9.07 3.49 1.25
CA ILE A 11 10.35 3.99 0.77
C ILE A 11 10.16 4.88 -0.49
N ILE A 12 9.42 4.43 -1.50
CA ILE A 12 9.17 5.15 -2.77
C ILE A 12 8.31 6.40 -2.56
N THR A 13 7.21 6.32 -1.81
CA THR A 13 6.29 7.43 -1.53
C THR A 13 6.97 8.51 -0.72
N THR A 14 7.87 8.13 0.18
CA THR A 14 8.59 9.09 1.02
C THR A 14 9.73 9.77 0.23
N VAL A 15 10.35 9.08 -0.74
CA VAL A 15 11.24 9.68 -1.75
C VAL A 15 10.48 10.60 -2.73
N TYR A 16 9.25 10.25 -3.13
CA TYR A 16 8.46 11.03 -4.09
C TYR A 16 7.82 12.28 -3.47
N ILE A 17 7.32 12.20 -2.23
CA ILE A 17 6.77 13.36 -1.49
C ILE A 17 7.86 14.41 -1.19
N GLY A 18 9.10 13.98 -0.96
CA GLY A 18 10.24 14.90 -0.76
C GLY A 18 10.55 15.79 -1.97
N ASN A 19 10.18 15.37 -3.18
CA ASN A 19 10.48 16.09 -4.42
C ASN A 19 9.35 17.05 -4.88
N GLU A 20 8.11 16.91 -4.41
CA GLU A 20 7.00 17.81 -4.82
C GLU A 20 6.39 18.63 -3.66
N ALA A 21 6.60 18.27 -2.40
CA ALA A 21 5.86 18.86 -1.28
C ALA A 21 6.70 19.83 -0.41
N PHE A 22 7.39 20.81 -1.00
CA PHE A 22 7.77 22.08 -0.33
C PHE A 22 8.11 23.16 -1.36
N ALA A 23 7.11 23.75 -2.01
CA ALA A 23 7.22 25.13 -2.47
C ALA A 23 7.03 26.05 -1.24
N LEU A 24 8.09 26.18 -0.43
CA LEU A 24 8.20 27.32 0.49
C LEU A 24 8.32 28.60 -0.35
N PRO A 25 7.82 29.77 0.14
CA PRO A 25 8.05 31.02 -0.55
C PRO A 25 9.55 31.18 -0.78
N ALA A 26 9.95 31.52 -2.02
CA ALA A 26 11.33 31.68 -2.41
C ALA A 26 12.08 32.49 -1.34
N VAL A 27 12.89 31.80 -0.54
CA VAL A 27 13.82 32.45 0.37
C VAL A 27 14.82 33.14 -0.54
N ASN A 28 14.88 34.46 -0.41
CA ASN A 28 15.73 35.33 -1.19
C ASN A 28 17.15 34.76 -1.20
N SER A 29 17.69 34.46 -2.38
CA SER A 29 18.97 33.77 -2.55
C SER A 29 20.16 34.54 -1.98
N GLU A 30 19.99 35.84 -1.71
CA GLU A 30 21.00 36.69 -1.04
C GLU A 30 21.11 36.44 0.48
N ALA A 31 20.15 35.76 1.12
CA ALA A 31 20.21 35.47 2.56
C ALA A 31 20.96 34.16 2.89
N LEU A 32 21.30 33.36 1.88
CA LEU A 32 21.96 32.04 2.03
C LEU A 32 23.48 32.08 1.86
N GLU A 33 24.06 33.22 1.46
CA GLU A 33 25.50 33.33 1.23
C GLU A 33 26.34 33.64 2.50
N ASN A 34 25.72 33.75 3.68
CA ASN A 34 26.42 34.24 4.88
C ASN A 34 26.22 33.43 6.18
N SER A 35 25.85 32.14 6.14
CA SER A 35 25.84 31.33 7.37
C SER A 35 26.73 30.09 7.27
N SER A 36 27.26 29.71 8.43
CA SER A 36 27.97 28.49 8.81
C SER A 36 27.17 27.20 8.55
N SER A 37 26.70 27.03 7.31
CA SER A 37 25.51 26.27 6.90
C SER A 37 25.61 24.75 6.97
N ASP A 38 26.78 24.19 7.26
CA ASP A 38 26.98 22.75 7.33
C ASP A 38 26.62 22.18 8.72
N LEU A 39 26.93 22.93 9.79
CA LEU A 39 26.64 22.49 11.16
C LEU A 39 25.14 22.56 11.48
N GLU A 40 24.47 23.62 11.02
CA GLU A 40 23.07 23.89 11.33
C GLU A 40 22.10 22.93 10.61
N LEU A 41 22.40 22.56 9.36
CA LEU A 41 21.63 21.56 8.61
C LEU A 41 21.81 20.15 9.19
N ARG A 42 23.06 19.79 9.54
CA ARG A 42 23.37 18.54 10.27
C ARG A 42 22.63 18.50 11.59
N GLU A 43 22.71 19.56 12.39
CA GLU A 43 21.99 19.70 13.65
C GLU A 43 20.47 19.58 13.48
N LYS A 44 19.90 20.14 12.40
CA LYS A 44 18.47 20.03 12.07
C LYS A 44 18.05 18.60 11.70
N LEU A 45 18.86 17.90 10.90
CA LEU A 45 18.62 16.48 10.53
C LEU A 45 18.74 15.57 11.75
N TYR A 46 19.74 15.77 12.60
CA TYR A 46 19.92 15.03 13.86
C TYR A 46 18.77 15.30 14.84
N LYS A 47 18.37 16.57 15.05
CA LYS A 47 17.21 16.94 15.89
C LYS A 47 15.91 16.30 15.40
N LYS A 48 15.71 16.22 14.08
CA LYS A 48 14.51 15.63 13.49
C LYS A 48 14.49 14.10 13.64
N MET A 49 15.58 13.40 13.29
CA MET A 49 15.75 11.95 13.51
C MET A 49 15.40 11.55 14.96
N TYR A 50 15.81 12.40 15.89
CA TYR A 50 15.69 12.18 17.32
C TYR A 50 14.31 12.46 17.93
N SER A 51 13.56 13.44 17.42
CA SER A 51 12.17 13.70 17.86
C SER A 51 11.27 12.46 17.75
N TYR A 52 11.61 11.51 16.88
CA TYR A 52 10.91 10.23 16.70
C TYR A 52 11.31 9.15 17.72
N PHE A 53 12.52 9.21 18.27
CA PHE A 53 13.02 8.27 19.30
C PHE A 53 12.25 8.46 20.63
N ILE A 54 12.02 9.73 20.99
CA ILE A 54 11.34 10.18 22.21
C ILE A 54 9.87 9.70 22.32
N HIS A 55 9.20 9.43 21.20
CA HIS A 55 7.78 9.04 21.20
C HIS A 55 7.53 7.53 21.40
N THR A 56 8.58 6.74 21.64
CA THR A 56 8.43 5.35 22.10
C THR A 56 8.46 5.33 23.63
N LYS A 57 7.56 4.55 24.25
CA LYS A 57 7.03 4.70 25.63
C LYS A 57 8.02 4.60 26.82
N THR A 58 9.33 4.73 26.63
CA THR A 58 10.31 4.68 27.72
C THR A 58 11.26 5.88 27.80
N TYR A 59 11.25 6.81 26.83
CA TYR A 59 12.27 7.87 26.76
C TYR A 59 11.71 9.25 26.39
N GLN A 60 10.71 9.70 27.14
CA GLN A 60 10.31 11.11 27.10
C GLN A 60 11.25 11.90 28.01
N ASN A 61 12.03 12.84 27.44
CA ASN A 61 12.85 13.90 28.09
C ASN A 61 14.38 13.76 27.97
N PHE A 62 14.92 13.76 26.76
CA PHE A 62 16.36 13.92 26.55
C PHE A 62 16.63 15.17 25.68
N THR A 63 17.68 15.90 25.98
CA THR A 63 18.21 17.09 25.29
C THR A 63 19.02 16.72 24.04
N PHE A 64 19.41 17.70 23.21
CA PHE A 64 20.23 17.47 22.00
C PHE A 64 21.60 16.83 22.32
N GLU A 65 22.23 17.20 23.44
CA GLU A 65 23.50 16.60 23.84
C GLU A 65 23.29 15.14 24.33
N GLU A 66 22.18 14.84 25.00
CA GLU A 66 21.83 13.47 25.38
C GLU A 66 21.44 12.61 24.15
N ALA A 67 20.85 13.22 23.13
CA ALA A 67 20.57 12.60 21.83
C ALA A 67 21.84 12.20 21.08
N LYS A 68 22.83 13.10 21.08
CA LYS A 68 24.15 12.88 20.50
C LYS A 68 24.89 11.77 21.24
N HIS A 69 24.84 11.80 22.57
CA HIS A 69 25.33 10.70 23.40
C HIS A 69 24.66 9.36 23.07
N HIS A 70 23.34 9.32 22.85
CA HIS A 70 22.65 8.08 22.45
C HIS A 70 23.01 7.59 21.03
N ILE A 71 23.34 8.49 20.10
CA ILE A 71 23.84 8.09 18.77
C ILE A 71 25.21 7.46 18.88
N ASP A 72 26.09 8.07 19.67
CA ASP A 72 27.40 7.51 20.00
C ASP A 72 27.21 6.15 20.71
N GLU A 73 26.19 6.01 21.58
CA GLU A 73 25.83 4.73 22.20
C GLU A 73 25.29 3.69 21.20
N VAL A 74 24.50 4.05 20.19
CA VAL A 74 24.03 3.11 19.14
C VAL A 74 25.18 2.67 18.23
N GLU A 75 26.15 3.55 18.01
CA GLU A 75 27.37 3.20 17.30
C GLU A 75 28.26 2.26 18.12
N ASP A 76 28.44 2.56 19.40
CA ASP A 76 29.19 1.75 20.35
C ASP A 76 28.43 0.47 20.75
N TRP A 77 27.12 0.43 20.50
CA TRP A 77 26.28 -0.75 20.72
C TRP A 77 26.73 -1.88 19.81
N LYS A 78 27.28 -2.92 20.45
CA LYS A 78 27.70 -4.13 19.77
C LYS A 78 26.49 -5.00 19.49
N ALA A 79 25.99 -4.90 18.26
CA ALA A 79 24.90 -5.73 17.80
C ALA A 79 25.17 -7.22 18.10
N PRO A 80 24.20 -7.97 18.62
CA PRO A 80 24.32 -9.41 18.81
C PRO A 80 24.83 -10.09 17.54
N LYS A 81 25.82 -10.99 17.65
CA LYS A 81 26.40 -11.71 16.50
C LYS A 81 25.32 -12.39 15.65
N GLU A 82 24.31 -12.95 16.30
CA GLU A 82 23.18 -13.57 15.61
C GLU A 82 22.44 -12.58 14.70
N LEU A 83 22.23 -11.33 15.11
CA LEU A 83 21.60 -10.33 14.25
C LEU A 83 22.51 -9.96 13.07
N GLN A 84 23.83 -9.87 13.29
CA GLN A 84 24.76 -9.59 12.20
C GLN A 84 24.79 -10.72 11.15
N GLU A 85 24.70 -11.96 11.60
CA GLU A 85 24.69 -13.14 10.73
C GLU A 85 23.34 -13.33 10.01
N LYS A 86 22.21 -13.08 10.69
CA LYS A 86 20.86 -13.28 10.15
C LYS A 86 20.31 -12.09 9.38
N PHE A 87 20.79 -10.88 9.67
CA PHE A 87 20.31 -9.64 9.06
C PHE A 87 21.46 -8.87 8.39
N PRO A 88 22.26 -9.49 7.50
CA PRO A 88 23.44 -8.84 6.97
C PRO A 88 23.06 -7.61 6.12
N TYR A 89 23.73 -6.50 6.41
CA TYR A 89 23.77 -5.33 5.55
C TYR A 89 25.22 -4.90 5.32
N TYR A 90 25.45 -4.19 4.22
CA TYR A 90 26.77 -3.78 3.78
C TYR A 90 26.74 -2.36 3.24
N LEU A 91 27.85 -1.64 3.37
CA LEU A 91 28.11 -0.44 2.59
C LEU A 91 29.00 -0.86 1.41
N SER A 92 28.40 -1.07 0.25
CA SER A 92 29.05 -1.73 -0.89
C SER A 92 29.90 -0.79 -1.75
N GLY A 93 30.02 0.48 -1.36
CA GLY A 93 30.78 1.50 -2.06
C GLY A 93 29.93 2.73 -2.36
N TYR A 94 30.13 3.29 -3.55
CA TYR A 94 29.49 4.53 -3.98
C TYR A 94 29.00 4.38 -5.42
N ASP A 95 27.92 5.07 -5.75
CA ASP A 95 27.44 5.15 -7.13
C ASP A 95 28.19 6.21 -7.95
N HIS A 96 27.78 6.40 -9.22
CA HIS A 96 28.39 7.39 -10.11
C HIS A 96 28.22 8.85 -9.66
N GLU A 97 27.25 9.12 -8.79
CA GLU A 97 27.04 10.43 -8.19
C GLU A 97 27.80 10.59 -6.86
N ASN A 98 28.60 9.60 -6.47
CA ASN A 98 29.35 9.54 -5.21
C ASN A 98 28.45 9.41 -3.97
N ARG A 99 27.22 8.89 -4.12
CA ARG A 99 26.32 8.56 -3.02
C ARG A 99 26.70 7.20 -2.45
N PRO A 100 26.77 7.02 -1.12
CA PRO A 100 27.02 5.71 -0.53
C PRO A 100 25.91 4.72 -0.87
N VAL A 101 26.29 3.48 -1.15
CA VAL A 101 25.36 2.39 -1.46
C VAL A 101 25.20 1.50 -0.23
N TRP A 102 23.99 1.49 0.33
CA TRP A 102 23.58 0.61 1.43
C TRP A 102 22.89 -0.62 0.85
N PHE A 103 23.50 -1.79 1.00
CA PHE A 103 23.01 -3.07 0.49
C PHE A 103 22.43 -3.91 1.64
N ILE A 104 21.25 -4.47 1.44
CA ILE A 104 20.52 -5.28 2.45
C ILE A 104 20.07 -6.59 1.81
N GLU A 105 20.38 -7.73 2.44
CA GLU A 105 19.90 -9.05 2.00
C GLU A 105 18.55 -9.38 2.66
N MET A 106 17.54 -8.60 2.33
CA MET A 106 16.20 -8.68 2.94
C MET A 106 15.60 -10.09 2.92
N GLY A 107 15.87 -10.91 1.91
CA GLY A 107 15.31 -12.25 1.86
C GLY A 107 15.90 -13.23 2.89
N LYS A 108 17.04 -12.91 3.52
CA LYS A 108 17.56 -13.68 4.67
C LYS A 108 16.92 -13.27 5.99
N TYR A 109 16.19 -12.15 6.02
CA TYR A 109 15.68 -11.55 7.24
C TYR A 109 14.46 -12.31 7.74
N ASN A 110 14.65 -13.27 8.65
CA ASN A 110 13.53 -13.90 9.35
C ASN A 110 13.02 -13.00 10.49
N VAL A 111 12.38 -11.89 10.11
CA VAL A 111 11.84 -10.91 11.07
C VAL A 111 10.87 -11.57 12.03
N ARG A 112 10.05 -12.52 11.54
CA ARG A 112 9.10 -13.26 12.36
C ARG A 112 9.75 -13.97 13.53
N GLU A 113 10.82 -14.71 13.29
CA GLU A 113 11.56 -15.40 14.35
C GLU A 113 11.99 -14.42 15.45
N GLN A 114 12.46 -13.22 15.08
CA GLN A 114 12.88 -12.22 16.06
C GLN A 114 11.71 -11.67 16.88
N ILE A 115 10.55 -11.44 16.25
CA ILE A 115 9.37 -10.95 16.96
C ILE A 115 8.79 -12.03 17.89
N GLU A 116 8.80 -13.29 17.47
CA GLU A 116 8.30 -14.41 18.28
C GLU A 116 9.17 -14.70 19.51
N ARG A 117 10.46 -14.35 19.45
CA ARG A 117 11.38 -14.43 20.61
C ARG A 117 11.12 -13.36 21.67
N GLY A 118 10.29 -12.35 21.37
CA GLY A 118 9.84 -11.36 22.32
C GLY A 118 10.29 -9.92 22.02
N PRO A 119 9.84 -8.96 22.84
CA PRO A 119 10.01 -7.52 22.57
C PRO A 119 11.47 -7.07 22.58
N GLU A 120 12.35 -7.71 23.36
CA GLU A 120 13.78 -7.41 23.40
C GLU A 120 14.46 -7.67 22.04
N TYR A 121 14.14 -8.79 21.38
CA TYR A 121 14.68 -9.13 20.06
C TYR A 121 14.14 -8.20 18.97
N ALA A 122 12.85 -7.82 19.05
CA ALA A 122 12.27 -6.80 18.19
C ALA A 122 12.97 -5.44 18.36
N HIS A 123 13.31 -5.06 19.59
CA HIS A 123 14.06 -3.85 19.89
C HIS A 123 15.49 -3.92 19.32
N ASN A 124 16.22 -5.01 19.59
CA ASN A 124 17.57 -5.22 19.08
C ASN A 124 17.62 -5.19 17.54
N LEU A 125 16.62 -5.77 16.86
CA LEU A 125 16.51 -5.68 15.40
C LEU A 125 16.30 -4.23 14.94
N THR A 126 15.54 -3.44 15.69
CA THR A 126 15.32 -2.02 15.39
C THR A 126 16.61 -1.22 15.54
N GLU A 127 17.32 -1.37 16.66
CA GLU A 127 18.61 -0.73 16.91
C GLU A 127 19.64 -1.12 15.85
N TYR A 128 19.65 -2.39 15.44
CA TYR A 128 20.55 -2.86 14.41
C TYR A 128 20.28 -2.24 13.04
N MET A 129 19.02 -2.05 12.66
CA MET A 129 18.64 -1.32 11.44
C MET A 129 19.04 0.17 11.53
N PHE A 130 18.86 0.80 12.69
CA PHE A 130 19.33 2.18 12.93
C PHE A 130 20.84 2.31 12.83
N GLN A 131 21.59 1.35 13.34
CA GLN A 131 23.04 1.31 13.21
C GLN A 131 23.47 1.26 11.72
N GLY A 132 22.77 0.48 10.89
CA GLY A 132 23.05 0.43 9.45
C GLY A 132 22.79 1.75 8.74
N ILE A 133 21.66 2.39 9.06
CA ILE A 133 21.33 3.74 8.62
C ILE A 133 22.41 4.74 9.03
N HIS A 134 22.81 4.73 10.30
CA HIS A 134 23.76 5.67 10.85
C HIS A 134 25.13 5.54 10.16
N ARG A 135 25.58 4.31 9.91
CA ARG A 135 26.80 4.05 9.15
C ARG A 135 26.70 4.58 7.71
N ALA A 136 25.55 4.43 7.05
CA ALA A 136 25.32 5.00 5.72
C ALA A 136 25.42 6.53 5.74
N MET A 137 24.86 7.20 6.76
CA MET A 137 24.98 8.64 6.95
C MET A 137 26.42 9.09 7.22
N LYS A 138 27.18 8.37 8.06
CA LYS A 138 28.58 8.70 8.29
C LYS A 138 29.41 8.60 7.01
N SER A 139 29.15 7.57 6.21
CA SER A 139 29.77 7.41 4.89
C SER A 139 29.42 8.57 3.95
N MET A 140 28.19 9.05 4.02
CA MET A 140 27.72 10.24 3.28
C MET A 140 28.46 11.51 3.73
N ILE A 141 28.50 11.79 5.03
CA ILE A 141 29.15 12.98 5.61
C ILE A 141 30.66 12.98 5.36
N ALA A 142 31.32 11.82 5.45
CA ALA A 142 32.76 11.70 5.21
C ALA A 142 33.18 12.02 3.76
N ARG A 143 32.22 12.10 2.84
CA ARG A 143 32.43 12.41 1.43
C ARG A 143 31.95 13.78 1.02
N ASP A 144 31.38 14.52 1.96
CA ASP A 144 30.94 15.88 1.77
C ASP A 144 32.18 16.76 1.55
N THR A 145 32.25 17.42 0.38
CA THR A 145 33.31 18.39 0.09
C THR A 145 32.68 19.74 -0.23
N PRO A 146 33.41 20.86 -0.06
CA PRO A 146 32.91 22.18 -0.43
C PRO A 146 32.43 22.29 -1.89
N GLU A 147 32.92 21.41 -2.77
CA GLU A 147 32.65 21.39 -4.20
C GLU A 147 31.53 20.42 -4.59
N LYS A 148 31.20 19.45 -3.73
CA LYS A 148 30.22 18.40 -4.02
C LYS A 148 29.54 17.91 -2.74
N GLU A 149 28.32 18.38 -2.55
CA GLU A 149 27.50 17.98 -1.42
C GLU A 149 26.84 16.62 -1.67
N VAL A 150 27.12 15.64 -0.81
CA VAL A 150 26.48 14.32 -0.87
C VAL A 150 25.32 14.32 0.12
N ARG A 151 24.10 14.54 -0.38
CA ARG A 151 22.90 14.62 0.48
C ARG A 151 22.18 13.31 0.70
N ASN A 152 22.47 12.30 -0.13
CA ASN A 152 21.63 11.10 -0.20
C ASN A 152 22.43 9.79 -0.26
N VAL A 153 21.76 8.71 0.10
CA VAL A 153 22.16 7.29 0.11
C VAL A 153 21.36 6.55 -0.97
N VAL A 154 21.96 5.52 -1.58
CA VAL A 154 21.25 4.56 -2.44
C VAL A 154 21.03 3.27 -1.65
N LEU A 155 19.79 2.82 -1.53
CA LEU A 155 19.43 1.53 -0.92
C LEU A 155 19.29 0.48 -2.02
N ILE A 156 19.96 -0.65 -1.86
CA ILE A 156 19.79 -1.84 -2.67
C ILE A 156 19.33 -2.97 -1.75
N ALA A 157 18.20 -3.59 -2.07
CA ALA A 157 17.61 -4.66 -1.27
C ALA A 157 17.41 -5.94 -2.10
N ASP A 158 18.13 -6.99 -1.75
CA ASP A 158 17.95 -8.33 -2.30
C ASP A 158 16.80 -9.03 -1.58
N CYS A 159 15.72 -9.28 -2.32
CA CYS A 159 14.53 -9.92 -1.78
C CYS A 159 14.50 -11.44 -2.04
N GLU A 160 15.60 -12.04 -2.50
CA GLU A 160 15.69 -13.48 -2.73
C GLU A 160 15.54 -14.27 -1.42
N GLY A 161 14.49 -15.08 -1.33
CA GLY A 161 14.17 -15.85 -0.12
C GLY A 161 13.17 -15.17 0.82
N LEU A 162 12.72 -13.94 0.50
CA LEU A 162 11.72 -13.25 1.32
C LEU A 162 10.36 -13.98 1.25
N ASP A 163 10.02 -14.70 2.32
CA ASP A 163 8.80 -15.50 2.39
C ASP A 163 7.59 -14.66 2.84
N ILE A 164 6.44 -14.89 2.19
CA ILE A 164 5.14 -14.35 2.61
C ILE A 164 4.79 -14.83 4.02
N ILE A 165 5.12 -16.08 4.39
CA ILE A 165 4.77 -16.63 5.71
C ILE A 165 5.50 -15.88 6.83
N GLN A 166 6.72 -15.41 6.58
CA GLN A 166 7.47 -14.57 7.52
C GLN A 166 6.87 -13.17 7.64
N THR A 167 6.31 -12.62 6.55
CA THR A 167 5.83 -11.23 6.48
C THR A 167 4.32 -11.06 6.68
N ALA A 168 3.55 -12.15 6.73
CA ALA A 168 2.10 -12.16 6.97
C ALA A 168 1.70 -12.41 8.44
N HIS A 169 2.68 -12.69 9.31
CA HIS A 169 2.46 -12.84 10.74
C HIS A 169 2.09 -11.48 11.38
N VAL A 170 0.95 -11.40 12.07
CA VAL A 170 0.36 -10.12 12.53
C VAL A 170 1.31 -9.29 13.41
N PRO A 171 1.97 -9.83 14.45
CA PRO A 171 3.00 -9.10 15.19
C PRO A 171 4.16 -8.60 14.32
N THR A 172 4.58 -9.39 13.32
CA THR A 172 5.64 -9.01 12.38
C THR A 172 5.20 -7.87 11.46
N VAL A 173 3.96 -7.92 10.98
CA VAL A 173 3.30 -6.86 10.22
C VAL A 173 3.29 -5.57 11.05
N GLN A 174 2.81 -5.63 12.29
CA GLN A 174 2.74 -4.48 13.21
C GLN A 174 4.12 -3.90 13.49
N TYR A 175 5.10 -4.76 13.78
CA TYR A 175 6.48 -4.35 13.98
C TYR A 175 7.03 -3.63 12.75
N LEU A 176 6.92 -4.23 11.58
CA LEU A 176 7.44 -3.67 10.34
C LEU A 176 6.72 -2.37 9.94
N LEU A 177 5.41 -2.24 10.15
CA LEU A 177 4.68 -0.98 9.94
C LEU A 177 5.11 0.11 10.94
N THR A 178 5.34 -0.26 12.20
CA THR A 178 5.80 0.67 13.23
C THR A 178 7.22 1.13 12.93
N SER A 179 8.11 0.20 12.58
CA SER A 179 9.46 0.46 12.12
C SER A 179 9.43 1.35 10.87
N LEU A 180 8.61 1.03 9.88
CA LEU A 180 8.43 1.87 8.68
C LEU A 180 7.98 3.28 9.02
N ARG A 181 7.03 3.46 9.93
CA ARG A 181 6.60 4.79 10.35
C ARG A 181 7.73 5.57 11.03
N LYS A 182 8.56 4.90 11.82
CA LYS A 182 9.77 5.51 12.41
C LYS A 182 10.80 5.86 11.35
N PHE A 183 10.94 5.00 10.34
CA PHE A 183 11.92 5.15 9.29
C PHE A 183 11.48 6.05 8.14
N SER A 184 10.18 6.22 7.86
CA SER A 184 9.70 6.92 6.65
C SER A 184 10.21 8.35 6.64
N ASP A 185 9.97 9.09 7.72
CA ASP A 185 10.30 10.51 7.79
C ASP A 185 11.82 10.73 7.74
N PHE A 186 12.60 9.70 8.08
CA PHE A 186 14.05 9.71 7.97
C PHE A 186 14.52 9.30 6.56
N ILE A 187 14.01 8.19 6.03
CA ILE A 187 14.32 7.67 4.69
C ILE A 187 13.97 8.68 3.60
N SER A 188 12.91 9.48 3.74
CA SER A 188 12.60 10.58 2.77
C SER A 188 13.75 11.53 2.58
N GLN A 189 14.42 11.85 3.68
CA GLN A 189 15.35 12.96 3.72
C GLN A 189 16.73 12.55 3.22
N ILE A 190 17.06 11.26 3.33
CA ILE A 190 18.40 10.76 3.01
C ILE A 190 18.42 9.78 1.85
N LEU A 191 17.28 9.22 1.42
CA LEU A 191 17.29 8.20 0.38
C LEU A 191 17.11 8.84 -0.99
N SER A 192 18.08 8.63 -1.88
CA SER A 192 17.94 9.05 -3.28
C SER A 192 17.09 8.06 -4.06
N HIS A 193 17.41 6.77 -3.92
CA HIS A 193 16.83 5.68 -4.71
C HIS A 193 16.80 4.40 -3.86
N GLY A 194 15.73 3.62 -4.02
CA GLY A 194 15.62 2.26 -3.51
C GLY A 194 15.49 1.27 -4.65
N ILE A 195 16.43 0.34 -4.77
CA ILE A 195 16.44 -0.72 -5.79
C ILE A 195 16.11 -2.04 -5.10
N PHE A 196 14.97 -2.63 -5.44
CA PHE A 196 14.55 -3.94 -4.93
C PHE A 196 14.62 -4.96 -6.07
N PHE A 197 15.34 -6.07 -5.87
CA PHE A 197 15.49 -7.11 -6.89
C PHE A 197 15.26 -8.51 -6.30
N ASN A 198 15.13 -9.52 -7.17
CA ASN A 198 14.77 -10.91 -6.81
C ASN A 198 13.46 -11.06 -6.03
N MET A 199 12.48 -10.17 -6.25
CA MET A 199 11.14 -10.36 -5.71
C MET A 199 10.44 -11.55 -6.41
N ASN A 200 10.46 -12.73 -5.79
CA ASN A 200 9.88 -13.93 -6.38
C ASN A 200 8.34 -13.89 -6.31
N TYR A 201 7.73 -13.32 -7.36
CA TYR A 201 6.29 -13.15 -7.53
C TYR A 201 5.54 -14.45 -7.90
N VAL A 202 6.24 -15.44 -8.46
CA VAL A 202 5.62 -16.52 -9.25
C VAL A 202 5.47 -17.85 -8.48
N ALA A 203 6.33 -18.13 -7.51
CA ALA A 203 6.33 -19.43 -6.82
C ALA A 203 5.14 -19.61 -5.84
N THR A 204 4.68 -18.54 -5.19
CA THR A 204 3.57 -18.57 -4.20
C THR A 204 2.18 -18.45 -4.82
N THR A 205 2.06 -18.01 -6.06
CA THR A 205 0.78 -17.89 -6.78
C THR A 205 0.32 -19.22 -7.37
N LYS A 206 1.23 -20.11 -7.80
CA LYS A 206 0.88 -21.43 -8.36
C LYS A 206 0.26 -22.40 -7.35
N VAL A 207 0.75 -22.46 -6.11
CA VAL A 207 0.25 -23.39 -5.08
C VAL A 207 -1.14 -22.98 -4.56
N TYR A 208 -1.45 -21.68 -4.55
CA TYR A 208 -2.76 -21.16 -4.12
C TYR A 208 -3.83 -21.20 -5.24
N ARG A 209 -3.43 -21.07 -6.52
CA ARG A 209 -4.34 -20.99 -7.68
C ARG A 209 -5.22 -22.22 -7.88
N ASN A 210 -4.69 -23.42 -7.63
CA ASN A 210 -5.44 -24.66 -7.90
C ASN A 210 -6.47 -25.00 -6.82
N ASN A 211 -6.25 -24.60 -5.56
CA ASN A 211 -7.18 -24.90 -4.48
C ASN A 211 -8.32 -23.86 -4.41
N THR A 212 -8.00 -22.57 -4.58
CA THR A 212 -9.01 -21.50 -4.42
C THR A 212 -10.07 -21.45 -5.50
N LEU A 213 -9.77 -21.73 -6.77
CA LEU A 213 -10.80 -21.68 -7.83
C LEU A 213 -11.80 -22.84 -7.69
N GLN A 214 -11.33 -24.05 -7.38
CA GLN A 214 -12.20 -25.21 -7.13
C GLN A 214 -13.01 -25.06 -5.85
N ASP A 215 -12.39 -24.56 -4.77
CA ASP A 215 -13.10 -24.30 -3.51
C ASP A 215 -14.13 -23.17 -3.69
N THR A 216 -13.82 -22.12 -4.46
CA THR A 216 -14.77 -21.03 -4.77
C THR A 216 -15.95 -21.56 -5.60
N ILE A 217 -15.71 -22.40 -6.62
CA ILE A 217 -16.77 -23.05 -7.40
C ILE A 217 -17.62 -24.01 -6.56
N HIS A 218 -17.01 -24.68 -5.57
CA HIS A 218 -17.73 -25.56 -4.66
C HIS A 218 -18.59 -24.79 -3.64
N HIS A 219 -18.08 -23.69 -3.07
CA HIS A 219 -18.85 -22.83 -2.16
C HIS A 219 -20.04 -22.19 -2.89
N VAL A 220 -19.84 -21.75 -4.13
CA VAL A 220 -20.89 -21.17 -4.98
C VAL A 220 -22.17 -22.03 -5.07
N LYS A 221 -22.08 -23.36 -5.00
CA LYS A 221 -23.27 -24.24 -5.03
C LYS A 221 -23.99 -24.36 -3.69
N GLU A 222 -23.29 -24.21 -2.58
CA GLU A 222 -23.90 -24.15 -1.25
C GLU A 222 -24.45 -22.73 -0.97
N ASP A 223 -23.93 -21.72 -1.68
CA ASP A 223 -24.25 -20.30 -1.52
C ASP A 223 -25.54 -19.83 -2.21
N ASP A 224 -26.13 -20.63 -3.12
CA ASP A 224 -27.37 -20.27 -3.83
C ASP A 224 -28.58 -20.16 -2.86
N ASP A 225 -28.53 -20.84 -1.71
CA ASP A 225 -29.55 -20.77 -0.67
C ASP A 225 -29.30 -19.65 0.36
N TRP A 226 -28.09 -19.07 0.37
CA TRP A 226 -27.77 -17.98 1.30
C TRP A 226 -28.39 -16.66 0.83
N THR A 227 -29.14 -16.00 1.70
CA THR A 227 -29.75 -14.69 1.41
C THR A 227 -29.13 -13.60 2.28
N PRO A 228 -28.57 -12.52 1.70
CA PRO A 228 -27.99 -11.44 2.48
C PRO A 228 -29.06 -10.69 3.25
N THR A 229 -28.73 -10.29 4.48
CA THR A 229 -29.63 -9.49 5.31
C THR A 229 -29.91 -8.12 4.68
N LYS A 230 -31.08 -7.55 4.95
CA LYS A 230 -31.44 -6.20 4.49
C LYS A 230 -30.43 -5.14 4.96
N GLU A 231 -29.87 -5.32 6.16
CA GLU A 231 -28.82 -4.46 6.70
C GLU A 231 -27.55 -4.51 5.84
N LEU A 232 -27.10 -5.71 5.47
CA LEU A 232 -25.90 -5.87 4.63
C LEU A 232 -26.12 -5.27 3.24
N GLN A 233 -27.28 -5.52 2.62
CA GLN A 233 -27.65 -4.91 1.33
C GLN A 233 -27.66 -3.38 1.40
N ALA A 234 -28.21 -2.80 2.47
CA ALA A 234 -28.27 -1.36 2.66
C ALA A 234 -26.88 -0.73 2.89
N LYS A 235 -25.95 -1.45 3.53
CA LYS A 235 -24.59 -0.97 3.84
C LYS A 235 -23.60 -1.15 2.69
N PHE A 236 -23.86 -2.08 1.78
CA PHE A 236 -22.98 -2.39 0.65
C PHE A 236 -23.74 -2.29 -0.69
N PRO A 237 -24.38 -1.15 -1.01
CA PRO A 237 -25.20 -1.03 -2.21
C PRO A 237 -24.34 -1.10 -3.48
N TYR A 238 -24.80 -1.87 -4.46
CA TYR A 238 -24.26 -1.85 -5.81
C TYR A 238 -25.38 -1.79 -6.84
N TYR A 239 -25.03 -1.36 -8.05
CA TYR A 239 -25.98 -1.07 -9.12
C TYR A 239 -25.47 -1.63 -10.45
N LEU A 240 -26.41 -2.03 -11.32
CA LEU A 240 -26.13 -2.24 -12.74
C LEU A 240 -26.72 -1.05 -13.51
N SER A 241 -25.85 -0.34 -14.22
CA SER A 241 -26.13 0.96 -14.80
C SER A 241 -26.07 0.91 -16.33
N GLY A 242 -26.87 0.03 -16.95
CA GLY A 242 -26.85 -0.15 -18.40
C GLY A 242 -25.53 -0.76 -18.91
N TYR A 243 -25.10 -0.32 -20.09
CA TYR A 243 -23.95 -0.88 -20.81
C TYR A 243 -23.03 0.24 -21.34
N ASP A 244 -21.73 -0.03 -21.42
CA ASP A 244 -20.78 0.86 -22.05
C ASP A 244 -20.84 0.80 -23.60
N TYR A 245 -20.00 1.58 -24.28
CA TYR A 245 -19.93 1.59 -25.74
C TYR A 245 -19.43 0.26 -26.36
N ASP A 246 -18.81 -0.61 -25.55
CA ASP A 246 -18.32 -1.94 -25.94
C ASP A 246 -19.29 -3.06 -25.50
N ASP A 247 -20.53 -2.69 -25.16
CA ASP A 247 -21.61 -3.57 -24.71
C ASP A 247 -21.33 -4.31 -23.38
N GLN A 248 -20.37 -3.84 -22.57
CA GLN A 248 -20.06 -4.37 -21.25
C GLN A 248 -21.03 -3.82 -20.20
N PRO A 249 -21.57 -4.63 -19.27
CA PRO A 249 -22.41 -4.10 -18.21
C PRO A 249 -21.63 -3.13 -17.33
N VAL A 250 -22.28 -2.03 -16.96
CA VAL A 250 -21.69 -1.06 -16.05
C VAL A 250 -22.06 -1.43 -14.61
N TRP A 251 -21.08 -1.91 -13.85
CA TRP A 251 -21.22 -2.19 -12.43
C TRP A 251 -20.79 -0.98 -11.61
N VAL A 252 -21.65 -0.49 -10.72
CA VAL A 252 -21.38 0.67 -9.88
C VAL A 252 -21.31 0.23 -8.43
N MET A 253 -20.22 0.61 -7.75
CA MET A 253 -19.98 0.34 -6.33
C MET A 253 -19.68 1.63 -5.58
N GLU A 254 -20.40 1.89 -4.50
CA GLU A 254 -20.16 3.05 -3.62
C GLU A 254 -19.16 2.68 -2.52
N VAL A 255 -17.94 2.33 -2.94
CA VAL A 255 -16.86 1.80 -2.08
C VAL A 255 -16.63 2.64 -0.82
N GLY A 256 -16.73 3.96 -0.92
CA GLY A 256 -16.52 4.86 0.22
C GLY A 256 -17.63 4.82 1.28
N LYS A 257 -18.81 4.28 0.96
CA LYS A 257 -19.90 4.06 1.94
C LYS A 257 -19.80 2.71 2.65
N TYR A 258 -18.96 1.81 2.13
CA TYR A 258 -18.88 0.45 2.64
C TYR A 258 -18.10 0.41 3.95
N ASN A 259 -18.76 0.05 5.05
CA ASN A 259 -18.08 -0.16 6.34
C ASN A 259 -17.57 -1.60 6.49
N TYR A 260 -16.49 -1.93 5.77
CA TYR A 260 -15.83 -3.22 5.86
C TYR A 260 -15.47 -3.55 7.32
N ARG A 261 -14.94 -2.59 8.07
CA ARG A 261 -14.48 -2.80 9.44
C ARG A 261 -15.58 -3.30 10.34
N GLU A 262 -16.76 -2.69 10.27
CA GLU A 262 -17.92 -3.13 11.04
C GLU A 262 -18.26 -4.61 10.80
N GLN A 263 -18.21 -5.09 9.56
CA GLN A 263 -18.47 -6.51 9.28
C GLN A 263 -17.32 -7.41 9.76
N ILE A 264 -16.07 -6.97 9.64
CA ILE A 264 -14.93 -7.76 10.11
C ILE A 264 -14.87 -7.82 11.64
N GLU A 265 -15.32 -6.79 12.34
CA GLU A 265 -15.40 -6.77 13.81
C GLU A 265 -16.48 -7.70 14.37
N LYS A 266 -17.46 -8.12 13.55
CA LYS A 266 -18.40 -9.21 13.90
C LYS A 266 -17.74 -10.59 13.90
N GLY A 267 -16.44 -10.67 13.59
CA GLY A 267 -15.67 -11.92 13.58
C GLY A 267 -15.78 -12.69 12.26
N PRO A 268 -15.43 -13.99 12.27
CA PRO A 268 -15.38 -14.82 11.06
C PRO A 268 -16.70 -14.85 10.28
N GLU A 269 -17.83 -14.86 10.98
CA GLU A 269 -19.15 -14.87 10.37
C GLU A 269 -19.43 -13.60 9.56
N GLY A 270 -19.09 -12.41 10.09
CA GLY A 270 -19.28 -11.15 9.38
C GLY A 270 -18.38 -11.03 8.15
N ALA A 271 -17.13 -11.50 8.24
CA ALA A 271 -16.22 -11.58 7.09
C ALA A 271 -16.75 -12.56 6.02
N HIS A 272 -17.27 -13.70 6.44
CA HIS A 272 -17.85 -14.70 5.55
C HIS A 272 -19.12 -14.17 4.86
N ASN A 273 -20.08 -13.62 5.60
CA ASN A 273 -21.30 -13.02 5.05
C ASN A 273 -21.00 -11.90 4.04
N LEU A 274 -20.02 -11.04 4.33
CA LEU A 274 -19.60 -10.01 3.38
C LEU A 274 -18.95 -10.61 2.13
N THR A 275 -18.19 -11.69 2.27
CA THR A 275 -17.59 -12.40 1.14
C THR A 275 -18.67 -12.99 0.23
N LEU A 276 -19.64 -13.70 0.80
CA LEU A 276 -20.78 -14.26 0.06
C LEU A 276 -21.58 -13.18 -0.65
N TYR A 277 -21.85 -12.07 0.02
CA TYR A 277 -22.53 -10.93 -0.59
C TYR A 277 -21.81 -10.40 -1.83
N LEU A 278 -20.48 -10.24 -1.75
CA LEU A 278 -19.68 -9.75 -2.87
C LEU A 278 -19.62 -10.77 -4.03
N TYR A 279 -19.60 -12.08 -3.71
CA TYR A 279 -19.70 -13.14 -4.73
C TYR A 279 -21.03 -13.09 -5.47
N GLN A 280 -22.14 -13.02 -4.72
CA GLN A 280 -23.48 -12.93 -5.31
C GLN A 280 -23.65 -11.65 -6.14
N ALA A 281 -23.06 -10.53 -5.72
CA ALA A 281 -23.04 -9.30 -6.51
C ALA A 281 -22.36 -9.51 -7.87
N ILE A 282 -21.21 -10.17 -7.89
CA ILE A 282 -20.48 -10.44 -9.13
C ILE A 282 -21.24 -11.46 -9.99
N HIS A 283 -21.83 -12.49 -9.40
CA HIS A 283 -22.65 -13.46 -10.12
C HIS A 283 -23.83 -12.81 -10.82
N ARG A 284 -24.47 -11.82 -10.19
CA ARG A 284 -25.55 -11.05 -10.82
C ARG A 284 -25.06 -10.21 -11.98
N VAL A 285 -23.89 -9.59 -11.86
CA VAL A 285 -23.28 -8.86 -12.96
C VAL A 285 -23.01 -9.82 -14.13
N ILE A 286 -22.40 -10.98 -13.87
CA ILE A 286 -22.17 -12.01 -14.90
C ILE A 286 -23.48 -12.52 -15.50
N GLY A 287 -24.49 -12.78 -14.66
CA GLY A 287 -25.81 -13.20 -15.12
C GLY A 287 -26.43 -12.20 -16.09
N SER A 288 -26.28 -10.89 -15.81
CA SER A 288 -26.75 -9.85 -16.73
C SER A 288 -26.07 -9.91 -18.10
N MET A 289 -24.78 -10.30 -18.15
CA MET A 289 -24.06 -10.52 -19.40
C MET A 289 -24.61 -11.70 -20.18
N LEU A 290 -24.91 -12.80 -19.48
CA LEU A 290 -25.41 -14.04 -20.10
C LEU A 290 -26.85 -13.91 -20.60
N THR A 291 -27.66 -13.03 -20.00
CA THR A 291 -29.04 -12.80 -20.44
C THR A 291 -29.17 -11.86 -21.63
N LYS A 292 -28.09 -11.15 -22.00
CA LYS A 292 -28.12 -10.22 -23.13
C LYS A 292 -27.98 -11.02 -24.42
N ASP A 293 -29.04 -11.03 -25.22
CA ASP A 293 -29.06 -11.68 -26.53
C ASP A 293 -28.22 -10.85 -27.52
N THR A 294 -26.90 -11.02 -27.48
CA THR A 294 -25.98 -10.36 -28.41
C THR A 294 -25.65 -11.31 -29.56
N PRO A 295 -25.65 -10.84 -30.83
CA PRO A 295 -25.42 -11.69 -31.99
C PRO A 295 -24.08 -12.46 -31.98
N GLU A 296 -23.12 -12.02 -31.16
CA GLU A 296 -21.76 -12.56 -31.13
C GLU A 296 -21.37 -13.24 -29.80
N ASN A 297 -22.19 -13.17 -28.73
CA ASN A 297 -21.95 -13.82 -27.42
C ASN A 297 -20.53 -13.65 -26.81
N GLU A 298 -19.72 -12.72 -27.30
CA GLU A 298 -18.40 -12.46 -26.73
C GLU A 298 -18.56 -11.60 -25.48
N ILE A 299 -18.42 -12.25 -24.32
CA ILE A 299 -18.28 -11.60 -23.02
C ILE A 299 -16.98 -10.79 -23.03
N ARG A 300 -17.07 -9.48 -23.27
CA ARG A 300 -15.90 -8.57 -23.33
C ARG A 300 -15.41 -8.07 -21.96
N GLY A 301 -16.20 -8.35 -20.92
CA GLY A 301 -15.88 -8.00 -19.54
C GLY A 301 -16.91 -7.05 -18.93
N ILE A 302 -16.56 -6.47 -17.78
CA ILE A 302 -17.39 -5.58 -16.97
C ILE A 302 -16.71 -4.21 -16.92
N PHE A 303 -17.51 -3.15 -17.01
CA PHE A 303 -17.07 -1.79 -16.72
C PHE A 303 -17.41 -1.44 -15.26
N LEU A 304 -16.41 -1.20 -14.42
CA LEU A 304 -16.60 -0.87 -13.01
C LEU A 304 -16.49 0.64 -12.76
N ILE A 305 -17.50 1.23 -12.10
CA ILE A 305 -17.41 2.54 -11.47
C ILE A 305 -17.26 2.35 -9.96
N GLY A 306 -16.12 2.74 -9.39
CA GLY A 306 -15.87 2.69 -7.95
C GLY A 306 -15.87 4.09 -7.34
N ASP A 307 -16.92 4.47 -6.61
CA ASP A 307 -16.94 5.74 -5.89
C ASP A 307 -16.27 5.62 -4.52
N CYS A 308 -15.16 6.32 -4.34
CA CYS A 308 -14.40 6.36 -3.09
C CYS A 308 -14.79 7.54 -2.19
N GLU A 309 -15.85 8.29 -2.50
CA GLU A 309 -16.34 9.37 -1.64
C GLU A 309 -16.72 8.83 -0.25
N GLY A 310 -16.13 9.39 0.79
CA GLY A 310 -16.32 8.95 2.18
C GLY A 310 -15.43 7.78 2.62
N LEU A 311 -14.57 7.25 1.74
CA LEU A 311 -13.69 6.14 2.10
C LEU A 311 -12.68 6.58 3.16
N ASP A 312 -12.87 6.09 4.38
CA ASP A 312 -12.01 6.37 5.52
C ASP A 312 -10.78 5.45 5.52
N LEU A 313 -9.59 6.07 5.43
CA LEU A 313 -8.32 5.34 5.51
C LEU A 313 -8.21 4.58 6.84
N PHE A 314 -8.73 5.10 7.94
CA PHE A 314 -8.68 4.42 9.24
C PHE A 314 -9.50 3.14 9.27
N GLN A 315 -10.59 3.08 8.50
CA GLN A 315 -11.38 1.87 8.34
C GLN A 315 -10.59 0.79 7.61
N ILE A 316 -9.88 1.14 6.54
CA ILE A 316 -9.07 0.16 5.79
C ILE A 316 -7.77 -0.17 6.54
N ALA A 317 -7.16 0.79 7.24
CA ALA A 317 -5.90 0.59 7.97
C ALA A 317 -6.07 -0.34 9.20
N HIS A 318 -7.29 -0.64 9.62
CA HIS A 318 -7.57 -1.69 10.58
C HIS A 318 -7.08 -3.05 10.05
N LEU A 319 -6.09 -3.66 10.70
CA LEU A 319 -5.35 -4.81 10.16
C LEU A 319 -6.22 -6.00 9.70
N PRO A 320 -7.22 -6.46 10.48
CA PRO A 320 -8.15 -7.48 9.99
C PRO A 320 -8.89 -7.06 8.73
N THR A 321 -9.29 -5.79 8.64
CA THR A 321 -9.98 -5.24 7.47
C THR A 321 -9.06 -5.12 6.26
N LEU A 322 -7.83 -4.63 6.45
CA LEU A 322 -6.82 -4.60 5.39
C LEU A 322 -6.55 -6.02 4.88
N SER A 323 -6.36 -6.98 5.79
CA SER A 323 -6.09 -8.37 5.45
C SER A 323 -7.24 -8.99 4.68
N PHE A 324 -8.47 -8.72 5.11
CA PHE A 324 -9.68 -9.11 4.40
C PHE A 324 -9.74 -8.50 2.98
N VAL A 325 -9.60 -7.19 2.84
CA VAL A 325 -9.67 -6.49 1.54
C VAL A 325 -8.58 -6.98 0.59
N LEU A 326 -7.39 -7.29 1.10
CA LEU A 326 -6.30 -7.81 0.27
C LEU A 326 -6.50 -9.24 -0.14
N ASN A 327 -7.03 -10.08 0.75
CA ASN A 327 -7.42 -11.44 0.40
C ASN A 327 -8.54 -11.42 -0.63
N LEU A 328 -9.52 -10.54 -0.46
CA LEU A 328 -10.55 -10.26 -1.45
C LEU A 328 -9.89 -9.88 -2.79
N MET A 329 -9.11 -8.80 -2.84
CA MET A 329 -8.43 -8.37 -4.07
C MET A 329 -7.59 -9.47 -4.71
N ARG A 330 -6.90 -10.31 -3.92
CA ARG A 330 -6.09 -11.41 -4.44
C ARG A 330 -6.96 -12.52 -5.03
N THR A 331 -7.93 -13.03 -4.28
CA THR A 331 -8.86 -14.07 -4.73
C THR A 331 -9.60 -13.61 -5.99
N TYR A 332 -10.04 -12.35 -5.98
CA TYR A 332 -10.72 -11.77 -7.12
C TYR A 332 -9.77 -11.39 -8.25
N SER A 333 -8.49 -11.07 -8.04
CA SER A 333 -7.59 -10.63 -9.11
C SER A 333 -7.42 -11.65 -10.24
N ASP A 334 -7.48 -12.94 -9.93
CA ASP A 334 -7.45 -13.98 -10.97
C ASP A 334 -8.78 -14.05 -11.73
N PHE A 335 -9.90 -13.87 -11.04
CA PHE A 335 -11.26 -13.92 -11.61
C PHE A 335 -11.67 -12.62 -12.33
N VAL A 336 -11.62 -11.49 -11.63
CA VAL A 336 -11.70 -10.11 -12.12
C VAL A 336 -10.59 -9.84 -13.16
N GLY A 337 -9.47 -10.57 -13.11
CA GLY A 337 -8.48 -10.58 -14.16
C GLY A 337 -9.06 -10.91 -15.54
N ILE A 338 -9.95 -11.89 -15.59
CA ILE A 338 -10.62 -12.32 -16.81
C ILE A 338 -11.82 -11.42 -17.10
N LEU A 339 -12.59 -11.06 -16.08
CA LEU A 339 -13.88 -10.37 -16.25
C LEU A 339 -13.80 -8.84 -16.31
N LEU A 340 -12.77 -8.19 -15.79
CA LEU A 340 -12.72 -6.73 -15.78
C LEU A 340 -12.28 -6.20 -17.14
N GLY A 341 -13.18 -5.51 -17.85
CA GLY A 341 -12.81 -4.77 -19.05
C GLY A 341 -12.10 -3.48 -18.68
N ARG A 342 -12.75 -2.65 -17.85
CA ARG A 342 -12.21 -1.38 -17.34
C ARG A 342 -12.75 -1.07 -15.96
N ALA A 343 -11.97 -0.36 -15.15
CA ALA A 343 -12.45 0.26 -13.92
C ALA A 343 -12.11 1.75 -13.86
N VAL A 344 -13.04 2.57 -13.39
CA VAL A 344 -12.85 3.99 -13.11
C VAL A 344 -13.17 4.22 -11.65
N PHE A 345 -12.16 4.57 -10.85
CA PHE A 345 -12.34 4.98 -9.46
C PHE A 345 -12.41 6.51 -9.38
N ILE A 346 -13.44 7.03 -8.73
CA ILE A 346 -13.73 8.47 -8.63
C ILE A 346 -13.71 8.93 -7.18
N ASN A 347 -13.64 10.25 -6.98
CA ASN A 347 -13.63 10.89 -5.66
C ASN A 347 -12.53 10.37 -4.73
N MET A 348 -11.40 9.96 -5.28
CA MET A 348 -10.27 9.53 -4.45
C MET A 348 -9.61 10.75 -3.81
N ASN A 349 -9.38 10.70 -2.50
CA ASN A 349 -8.51 11.67 -1.84
C ASN A 349 -7.05 11.21 -1.97
N PHE A 350 -6.11 12.09 -1.61
CA PHE A 350 -4.68 11.79 -1.71
C PHE A 350 -4.31 10.47 -1.01
N ALA A 351 -4.86 10.21 0.18
CA ALA A 351 -4.56 9.03 0.97
C ALA A 351 -5.10 7.75 0.32
N THR A 352 -6.33 7.77 -0.19
CA THR A 352 -6.91 6.60 -0.87
C THR A 352 -6.24 6.34 -2.21
N THR A 353 -5.83 7.37 -2.95
CA THR A 353 -5.00 7.21 -4.15
C THR A 353 -3.66 6.56 -3.83
N ALA A 354 -2.96 7.01 -2.79
CA ALA A 354 -1.70 6.41 -2.35
C ALA A 354 -1.89 4.93 -1.97
N LEU A 355 -2.97 4.62 -1.23
CA LEU A 355 -3.30 3.25 -0.86
C LEU A 355 -3.58 2.36 -2.08
N PHE A 356 -4.39 2.81 -3.04
CA PHE A 356 -4.68 2.02 -4.24
C PHE A 356 -3.43 1.79 -5.09
N ASN A 357 -2.56 2.81 -5.23
CA ASN A 357 -1.27 2.64 -5.90
C ASN A 357 -0.40 1.58 -5.22
N SER A 358 -0.54 1.40 -3.89
CA SER A 358 0.14 0.33 -3.16
C SER A 358 -0.29 -1.08 -3.57
N PHE A 359 -1.52 -1.22 -4.07
CA PHE A 359 -2.07 -2.51 -4.52
C PHE A 359 -1.63 -2.89 -5.93
N ARG A 360 -0.96 -2.00 -6.67
CA ARG A 360 -0.50 -2.26 -8.04
C ARG A 360 0.27 -3.57 -8.21
N PRO A 361 1.24 -3.94 -7.34
CA PRO A 361 1.95 -5.20 -7.52
C PRO A 361 1.07 -6.43 -7.21
N ILE A 362 0.02 -6.26 -6.40
CA ILE A 362 -0.93 -7.33 -6.05
C ILE A 362 -1.89 -7.56 -7.22
N LEU A 363 -2.39 -6.48 -7.80
CA LEU A 363 -3.38 -6.50 -8.89
C LEU A 363 -2.77 -6.78 -10.27
N GLY A 364 -1.45 -6.64 -10.43
CA GLY A 364 -0.74 -6.99 -11.67
C GLY A 364 -1.36 -6.32 -12.90
N GLY A 365 -1.66 -7.10 -13.93
CA GLY A 365 -2.29 -6.62 -15.17
C GLY A 365 -3.71 -6.08 -15.00
N VAL A 366 -4.39 -6.38 -13.89
CA VAL A 366 -5.70 -5.77 -13.59
C VAL A 366 -5.56 -4.27 -13.37
N PHE A 367 -4.46 -3.85 -12.73
CA PHE A 367 -4.23 -2.44 -12.42
C PHE A 367 -4.09 -1.57 -13.67
N SER A 368 -3.55 -2.09 -14.79
CA SER A 368 -3.45 -1.33 -16.04
C SER A 368 -4.80 -1.02 -16.69
N ARG A 369 -5.89 -1.67 -16.25
CA ARG A 369 -7.27 -1.40 -16.68
C ARG A 369 -8.01 -0.47 -15.71
N MET A 370 -7.33 0.02 -14.68
CA MET A 370 -7.90 0.93 -13.68
C MET A 370 -7.47 2.37 -13.96
N GLU A 371 -8.43 3.29 -13.94
CA GLU A 371 -8.18 4.73 -13.97
C GLU A 371 -8.59 5.35 -12.63
N LEU A 372 -7.64 6.00 -11.96
CA LEU A 372 -7.83 6.58 -10.64
C LEU A 372 -8.00 8.10 -10.77
N TYR A 373 -9.15 8.62 -10.37
CA TYR A 373 -9.45 10.04 -10.39
C TYR A 373 -9.67 10.60 -9.00
N GLY A 374 -9.11 11.78 -8.76
CA GLY A 374 -9.27 12.52 -7.51
C GLY A 374 -10.68 13.09 -7.32
N THR A 375 -10.80 14.11 -6.46
CA THR A 375 -12.07 14.80 -6.15
C THR A 375 -12.55 15.80 -7.22
N ASN A 376 -11.77 16.03 -8.29
CA ASN A 376 -12.15 16.95 -9.35
C ASN A 376 -13.27 16.35 -10.23
N LYS A 377 -14.51 16.79 -9.98
CA LYS A 377 -15.72 16.32 -10.67
C LYS A 377 -15.68 16.53 -12.17
N ALA A 378 -15.16 17.65 -12.67
CA ALA A 378 -15.10 17.89 -14.11
C ALA A 378 -14.20 16.85 -14.79
N LYS A 379 -13.06 16.51 -14.16
CA LYS A 379 -12.10 15.55 -14.71
C LYS A 379 -12.69 14.13 -14.75
N TRP A 380 -13.22 13.63 -13.63
CA TRP A 380 -13.76 12.27 -13.61
C TRP A 380 -15.09 12.14 -14.38
N LYS A 381 -15.94 13.18 -14.40
CA LYS A 381 -17.14 13.17 -15.27
C LYS A 381 -16.76 13.09 -16.74
N GLY A 382 -15.78 13.90 -17.18
CA GLY A 382 -15.28 13.83 -18.54
C GLY A 382 -14.75 12.44 -18.91
N ALA A 383 -14.10 11.75 -17.96
CA ALA A 383 -13.67 10.38 -18.15
C ALA A 383 -14.84 9.39 -18.25
N LEU A 384 -15.85 9.49 -17.39
CA LEU A 384 -17.04 8.62 -17.50
C LEU A 384 -17.75 8.79 -18.84
N HIS A 385 -18.02 10.04 -19.26
CA HIS A 385 -18.67 10.34 -20.55
C HIS A 385 -17.84 9.93 -21.78
N LYS A 386 -16.52 9.82 -21.62
CA LYS A 386 -15.64 9.28 -22.67
C LYS A 386 -15.87 7.79 -22.93
N PHE A 387 -16.22 7.02 -21.90
CA PHE A 387 -16.30 5.56 -21.99
C PHE A 387 -17.72 5.02 -21.90
N LEU A 388 -18.65 5.79 -21.37
CA LEU A 388 -20.03 5.37 -21.11
C LEU A 388 -21.00 6.29 -21.85
N PRO A 389 -22.08 5.74 -22.42
CA PRO A 389 -23.20 6.55 -22.88
C PRO A 389 -23.90 7.22 -21.68
N GLU A 390 -24.59 8.33 -21.94
CA GLU A 390 -25.15 9.19 -20.90
C GLU A 390 -26.26 8.52 -20.07
N ASP A 391 -26.99 7.59 -20.67
CA ASP A 391 -27.98 6.76 -20.00
C ASP A 391 -27.31 5.76 -19.05
N ALA A 392 -26.16 5.17 -19.41
CA ALA A 392 -25.42 4.23 -18.57
C ALA A 392 -24.66 4.86 -17.39
N ILE A 393 -24.67 6.19 -17.26
CA ILE A 393 -24.08 6.89 -16.11
C ILE A 393 -25.20 7.22 -15.12
N PRO A 394 -25.09 6.85 -13.83
CA PRO A 394 -26.07 7.27 -12.84
C PRO A 394 -26.20 8.80 -12.77
N LYS A 395 -27.43 9.29 -12.58
CA LYS A 395 -27.73 10.73 -12.51
C LYS A 395 -26.86 11.48 -11.48
N TRP A 396 -26.57 10.87 -10.34
CA TRP A 396 -25.70 11.47 -9.31
C TRP A 396 -24.23 11.56 -9.72
N TYR A 397 -23.80 10.81 -10.74
CA TYR A 397 -22.50 10.97 -11.41
C TYR A 397 -22.57 11.80 -12.69
N GLY A 398 -23.74 12.35 -13.03
CA GLY A 398 -23.93 13.26 -14.16
C GLY A 398 -24.36 12.59 -15.47
N GLY A 399 -25.06 11.46 -15.40
CA GLY A 399 -25.85 10.95 -16.52
C GLY A 399 -27.34 11.28 -16.39
N ARG A 400 -28.20 10.51 -17.07
CA ARG A 400 -29.65 10.78 -17.16
C ARG A 400 -30.50 9.97 -16.20
N GLU A 401 -30.16 8.71 -15.98
CA GLU A 401 -31.05 7.74 -15.35
C GLU A 401 -30.83 7.63 -13.84
N ASP A 402 -31.95 7.45 -13.12
CA ASP A 402 -31.95 7.14 -11.70
C ASP A 402 -31.94 5.61 -11.53
N TYR A 403 -30.87 5.08 -10.94
CA TYR A 403 -30.71 3.63 -10.72
C TYR A 403 -31.09 3.24 -9.30
N LYS A 404 -31.74 2.08 -9.18
CA LYS A 404 -32.04 1.47 -7.88
C LYS A 404 -30.95 0.45 -7.53
N PRO A 405 -30.56 0.35 -6.24
CA PRO A 405 -29.67 -0.71 -5.81
C PRO A 405 -30.27 -2.07 -6.17
N LEU A 406 -29.44 -3.01 -6.61
CA LEU A 406 -29.91 -4.37 -6.86
C LEU A 406 -30.11 -5.10 -5.54
N ALA A 407 -31.35 -5.52 -5.27
CA ALA A 407 -31.62 -6.47 -4.21
C ALA A 407 -31.05 -7.83 -4.60
N VAL A 408 -30.23 -8.45 -3.74
CA VAL A 408 -29.49 -9.67 -4.10
C VAL A 408 -30.38 -10.91 -4.17
N TYR A 409 -31.60 -10.87 -3.63
CA TYR A 409 -32.75 -11.75 -3.92
C TYR A 409 -34.05 -11.00 -3.59
N GLY A 410 -35.03 -11.04 -4.49
CA GLY A 410 -36.30 -10.30 -4.40
C GLY A 410 -36.88 -9.98 -5.77
#